data_AF-A0A2D5H5X4-F1
#
_entry.id   AF-A0A2D5H5X4-F1
#
_cell.length_a   1.000
_cell.length_b   1.000
_cell.length_c   1.000
_cell.angle_alpha   90.00
_cell.angle_beta   90.00
_cell.angle_gamma   90.00
#
_symmetry.space_group_name_H-M   'P 1'
#
loop_
_entity.id
_entity.type
_entity.pdbx_description
1 polymer ?
#
loop_
_entity_poly.entity_id
_entity_poly.type
_entity_poly.pdbx_seq_one_letter_code
_entity_poly.pdbx_strand_id
1 'polypeptide(L)'
;MDITTFQCPHCQAVLRMRYRQVEGTTFPCPDCQQQLRITLSPQGELTVSVIAPEPEPAGPSPLKIKTHTAWKQLQKGGLYLLASPVLMAWLVAGTGAFILLLLIIFDERHSVEIAVDLERETETVPAHIDTDNSDSPLLPADQAPVADAVPDLPVKENQNFPEPAAPVQPAEVPAEHQVLVADKPENLPPLIASKPKPAAPPAAPQTDVTLALQIPILEFRQAEEIPLKTMMIQFEEMLDTEFDLADNVKNDPRLLETPIALSSKNTTLSHLLEQILSEVALTFTVKSNKIYIERVAAP
;
A
#
# COMPACT_ATOMS: atom_id res chain seq x y z
N MET A 1 -2.46 -25.31 -14.76
CA MET A 1 -1.45 -24.55 -13.98
C MET A 1 -0.39 -25.56 -13.59
N ASP A 2 0.79 -25.47 -14.19
CA ASP A 2 1.84 -26.48 -13.99
C ASP A 2 2.63 -26.14 -12.72
N ILE A 3 2.71 -27.09 -11.80
CA ILE A 3 3.43 -26.97 -10.53
C ILE A 3 4.64 -27.89 -10.64
N THR A 4 5.84 -27.34 -10.51
CA THR A 4 7.08 -28.12 -10.45
C THR A 4 7.51 -28.29 -9.00
N THR A 5 7.93 -29.49 -8.64
CA THR A 5 8.42 -29.82 -7.29
C THR A 5 9.91 -30.08 -7.31
N PHE A 6 10.65 -29.43 -6.42
CA PHE A 6 12.08 -29.62 -6.23
C PHE A 6 12.35 -29.97 -4.76
N GLN A 7 13.46 -30.65 -4.49
CA GLN A 7 13.92 -30.86 -3.11
C GLN A 7 15.00 -29.83 -2.78
N CYS A 8 14.93 -29.24 -1.59
CA CYS A 8 15.97 -28.35 -1.11
C CYS A 8 17.27 -29.15 -0.91
N PRO A 9 18.40 -28.74 -1.51
CA PRO A 9 19.68 -29.43 -1.32
C PRO A 9 20.22 -29.34 0.12
N HIS A 10 19.76 -28.39 0.93
CA HIS A 10 20.23 -28.18 2.30
C HIS A 10 19.41 -28.96 3.35
N CYS A 11 18.08 -28.94 3.26
CA CYS A 11 17.19 -29.57 4.24
C CYS A 11 16.31 -30.70 3.68
N GLN A 12 16.41 -31.00 2.38
CA GLN A 12 15.58 -31.99 1.66
C GLN A 12 14.08 -31.71 1.66
N ALA A 13 13.64 -30.53 2.12
CA ALA A 13 12.24 -30.14 2.09
C ALA A 13 11.71 -30.01 0.65
N VAL A 14 10.44 -30.40 0.43
CA VAL A 14 9.80 -30.38 -0.89
C VAL A 14 9.26 -28.98 -1.19
N LEU A 15 9.92 -28.29 -2.11
CA LEU A 15 9.56 -26.96 -2.58
C LEU A 15 8.62 -27.06 -3.78
N ARG A 16 7.49 -26.36 -3.72
CA ARG A 16 6.51 -26.26 -4.82
C ARG A 16 6.61 -24.89 -5.48
N MET A 17 6.98 -24.85 -6.75
CA MET A 17 7.02 -23.61 -7.53
C MET A 17 5.86 -23.55 -8.53
N ARG A 18 5.28 -22.35 -8.66
CA ARG A 18 4.35 -22.01 -9.74
C ARG A 18 5.14 -21.39 -10.89
N TYR A 19 4.85 -21.79 -12.12
CA TYR A 19 5.59 -21.60 -13.38
C TYR A 19 5.88 -20.14 -13.84
N ARG A 20 6.44 -19.28 -12.98
CA ARG A 20 6.79 -17.88 -13.31
C ARG A 20 8.18 -17.43 -12.88
N GLN A 21 9.02 -18.32 -12.34
CA GLN A 21 10.37 -17.93 -11.94
C GLN A 21 11.38 -18.25 -13.05
N VAL A 22 12.05 -17.20 -13.48
CA VAL A 22 13.11 -17.21 -14.49
C VAL A 22 14.44 -17.63 -13.87
N GLU A 23 15.34 -18.17 -14.69
CA GLU A 23 16.72 -18.50 -14.31
C GLU A 23 17.39 -17.33 -13.57
N GLY A 24 18.14 -17.65 -12.52
CA GLY A 24 18.90 -16.67 -11.76
C GLY A 24 18.13 -16.00 -10.62
N THR A 25 16.85 -16.28 -10.45
CA THR A 25 16.08 -15.83 -9.27
C THR A 25 16.60 -16.48 -8.00
N THR A 26 16.75 -15.67 -6.94
CA THR A 26 17.15 -16.08 -5.61
C THR A 26 15.98 -16.01 -4.66
N PHE A 27 15.77 -17.03 -3.85
CA PHE A 27 14.71 -17.05 -2.84
C PHE A 27 15.17 -17.82 -1.59
N PRO A 28 14.69 -17.44 -0.40
CA PRO A 28 14.98 -18.18 0.82
C PRO A 28 14.12 -19.45 0.89
N CYS A 29 14.69 -20.55 1.38
CA CYS A 29 13.92 -21.74 1.73
C CYS A 29 12.99 -21.44 2.92
N PRO A 30 11.68 -21.77 2.88
CA PRO A 30 10.78 -21.54 4.01
C PRO A 30 11.14 -22.38 5.24
N ASP A 31 11.76 -23.54 5.06
CA ASP A 31 12.06 -24.47 6.16
C ASP A 31 13.41 -24.17 6.83
N CYS A 32 14.46 -23.88 6.06
CA CYS A 32 15.81 -23.65 6.60
C CYS A 32 16.35 -22.23 6.41
N GLN A 33 15.59 -21.33 5.78
CA GLN A 33 15.96 -19.94 5.48
C GLN A 33 17.24 -19.75 4.63
N GLN A 34 17.87 -20.83 4.15
CA GLN A 34 19.04 -20.75 3.28
C GLN A 34 18.67 -20.11 1.94
N GLN A 35 19.53 -19.22 1.43
CA GLN A 35 19.37 -18.65 0.09
C GLN A 35 19.64 -19.71 -0.99
N LEU A 36 18.64 -19.93 -1.84
CA LEU A 36 18.67 -20.84 -2.97
C LEU A 36 18.58 -20.05 -4.27
N ARG A 37 19.21 -20.55 -5.34
CA ARG A 37 19.13 -19.97 -6.68
C ARG A 37 18.67 -21.01 -7.68
N ILE A 38 17.81 -20.60 -8.62
CA ILE A 38 17.41 -21.43 -9.75
C ILE A 38 18.50 -21.37 -10.82
N THR A 39 19.11 -22.51 -11.12
CA THR A 39 20.12 -22.68 -12.17
C THR A 39 19.60 -23.63 -13.23
N LEU A 40 19.82 -23.31 -14.51
CA LEU A 40 19.53 -24.24 -15.60
C LEU A 40 20.68 -25.25 -15.69
N SER A 41 20.37 -26.54 -15.61
CA SER A 41 21.36 -27.59 -15.86
C SER A 41 21.77 -27.59 -17.34
N PRO A 42 22.96 -28.11 -17.69
CA PRO A 42 23.40 -28.24 -19.09
C PRO A 42 22.49 -29.15 -19.94
N GLN A 43 21.56 -29.86 -19.30
CA GLN A 43 20.55 -30.73 -19.94
C GLN A 43 19.19 -30.02 -20.13
N GLY A 44 19.08 -28.74 -19.74
CA GLY A 44 17.85 -27.94 -19.88
C GLY A 44 16.84 -28.11 -18.73
N GLU A 45 17.16 -28.89 -17.69
CA GLU A 45 16.32 -29.04 -16.50
C GLU A 45 16.63 -27.95 -15.46
N LEU A 46 15.58 -27.39 -14.83
CA LEU A 46 15.72 -26.44 -13.73
C LEU A 46 16.20 -27.17 -12.47
N THR A 47 17.32 -26.72 -11.91
CA THR A 47 17.90 -27.27 -10.69
C THR A 47 18.04 -26.16 -9.64
N VAL A 48 17.95 -26.53 -8.36
CA VAL A 48 18.07 -25.58 -7.25
C VAL A 48 19.44 -25.77 -6.62
N SER A 49 20.28 -24.75 -6.69
CA SER A 49 21.64 -24.77 -6.12
C SER A 49 21.71 -23.87 -4.88
N VAL A 50 22.49 -24.29 -3.88
CA VAL A 50 22.79 -23.46 -2.70
C VAL A 50 23.78 -22.39 -3.11
N ILE A 51 23.48 -21.13 -2.78
CA ILE A 51 24.51 -20.09 -2.78
C ILE A 51 25.34 -20.34 -1.52
N ALA A 52 26.51 -20.95 -1.68
CA ALA A 52 27.51 -20.93 -0.62
C ALA A 52 27.81 -19.46 -0.31
N PRO A 53 27.76 -19.02 0.96
CA PRO A 53 28.08 -17.64 1.31
C PRO A 53 29.48 -17.34 0.77
N GLU A 54 29.55 -16.40 -0.16
CA GLU A 54 30.81 -15.92 -0.71
C GLU A 54 31.65 -15.45 0.47
N PRO A 55 32.87 -15.98 0.67
CA PRO A 55 33.69 -15.60 1.81
C PRO A 55 33.87 -14.09 1.77
N GLU A 56 33.46 -13.41 2.84
CA GLU A 56 33.57 -11.96 2.97
C GLU A 56 34.96 -11.51 2.48
N PRO A 57 35.04 -10.76 1.37
CA PRO A 57 36.31 -10.15 1.01
C PRO A 57 36.61 -9.11 2.09
N ALA A 58 37.55 -9.45 2.96
CA ALA A 58 38.21 -8.52 3.85
C ALA A 58 38.94 -7.47 3.01
N GLY A 59 38.21 -6.43 2.62
CA GLY A 59 38.73 -5.34 1.80
C GLY A 59 37.69 -4.23 1.63
N PRO A 60 38.03 -2.96 1.90
CA PRO A 60 37.11 -1.86 1.71
C PRO A 60 36.78 -1.71 0.22
N SER A 61 35.53 -1.97 -0.13
CA SER A 61 35.06 -1.98 -1.52
C SER A 61 35.09 -0.54 -2.10
N PRO A 62 35.74 -0.30 -3.25
CA PRO A 62 36.03 1.03 -3.80
C PRO A 62 34.84 1.78 -4.43
N LEU A 63 33.60 1.33 -4.23
CA LEU A 63 32.41 1.93 -4.85
C LEU A 63 31.53 2.76 -3.90
N LYS A 64 31.86 2.83 -2.61
CA LYS A 64 31.20 3.74 -1.63
C LYS A 64 31.93 5.06 -1.39
N ILE A 65 33.13 5.25 -1.96
CA ILE A 65 33.98 6.43 -1.67
C ILE A 65 33.62 7.65 -2.55
N LYS A 66 32.89 7.45 -3.66
CA LYS A 66 32.60 8.56 -4.59
C LYS A 66 31.41 9.45 -4.24
N THR A 67 30.47 9.03 -3.39
CA THR A 67 29.30 9.86 -3.07
C THR A 67 29.54 10.86 -1.95
N HIS A 68 30.57 10.66 -1.11
CA HIS A 68 30.83 11.56 0.02
C HIS A 68 31.88 12.65 -0.26
N THR A 69 32.64 12.54 -1.36
CA THR A 69 33.66 13.53 -1.77
C THR A 69 33.11 14.60 -2.72
N ALA A 70 32.05 14.32 -3.48
CA ALA A 70 31.40 15.32 -4.35
C ALA A 70 30.66 16.42 -3.56
N TRP A 71 30.01 16.05 -2.43
CA TRP A 71 29.27 17.00 -1.60
C TRP A 71 30.17 18.08 -0.95
N LYS A 72 31.39 17.72 -0.58
CA LYS A 72 32.36 18.68 -0.02
C LYS A 72 33.00 19.59 -1.08
N GLN A 73 33.01 19.20 -2.36
CA GLN A 73 33.50 20.07 -3.43
C GLN A 73 32.46 21.13 -3.81
N LEU A 74 31.17 20.84 -3.69
CA LEU A 74 30.08 21.79 -3.98
C LEU A 74 29.98 22.92 -2.94
N GLN A 75 30.26 22.62 -1.66
CA GLN A 75 30.35 23.67 -0.62
C GLN A 75 31.49 24.67 -0.84
N LYS A 76 32.57 24.29 -1.52
CA LYS A 76 33.65 25.23 -1.87
C LYS A 76 33.36 26.05 -3.13
N GLY A 77 32.42 25.62 -3.98
CA GLY A 77 31.97 26.36 -5.17
C GLY A 77 30.97 27.48 -4.87
N GLY A 78 30.18 27.35 -3.79
CA GLY A 78 29.17 28.36 -3.40
C GLY A 78 29.75 29.73 -2.99
N LEU A 79 31.03 29.78 -2.58
CA LEU A 79 31.71 31.02 -2.21
C LEU A 79 32.23 31.83 -3.41
N TYR A 80 32.37 31.22 -4.60
CA TYR A 80 32.79 31.93 -5.81
C TYR A 80 31.64 32.65 -6.52
N LEU A 81 30.38 32.29 -6.22
CA LEU A 81 29.20 32.97 -6.78
C LEU A 81 28.89 34.30 -6.09
N LEU A 82 29.45 34.57 -4.92
CA LEU A 82 29.29 35.85 -4.22
C LEU A 82 30.34 36.92 -4.61
N ALA A 83 31.35 36.57 -5.41
CA ALA A 83 32.46 37.46 -5.73
C ALA A 83 32.40 38.13 -7.13
N SER A 84 31.40 37.81 -7.97
CA SER A 84 31.29 38.36 -9.32
C SER A 84 29.95 39.06 -9.56
N PRO A 85 29.92 40.41 -9.63
CA PRO A 85 28.70 41.18 -9.91
C PRO A 85 28.07 40.81 -11.26
N VAL A 86 28.88 40.35 -12.22
CA VAL A 86 28.42 39.96 -13.56
C VAL A 86 27.59 38.68 -13.49
N LEU A 87 28.00 37.68 -12.71
CA LEU A 87 27.21 36.44 -12.58
C LEU A 87 25.87 36.67 -11.86
N MET A 88 25.85 37.58 -10.88
CA MET A 88 24.60 38.01 -10.25
C MET A 88 23.68 38.73 -11.25
N ALA A 89 24.24 39.59 -12.12
CA ALA A 89 23.45 40.25 -13.16
C ALA A 89 22.83 39.25 -14.15
N TRP A 90 23.59 38.21 -14.55
CA TRP A 90 23.07 37.14 -15.42
C TRP A 90 22.01 36.27 -14.73
N LEU A 91 22.19 35.97 -13.44
CA LEU A 91 21.19 35.24 -12.67
C LEU A 91 19.89 36.02 -12.53
N VAL A 92 19.97 37.31 -12.16
CA VAL A 92 18.80 38.19 -12.01
C VAL A 92 18.11 38.45 -13.35
N ALA A 93 18.88 38.66 -14.42
CA ALA A 93 18.31 38.81 -15.76
C ALA A 93 17.64 37.50 -16.24
N GLY A 94 18.26 36.35 -15.96
CA GLY A 94 17.71 35.03 -16.29
C GLY A 94 16.43 34.72 -15.53
N THR A 95 16.39 34.95 -14.22
CA THR A 95 15.17 34.73 -13.42
C THR A 95 14.07 35.72 -13.79
N GLY A 96 14.39 36.98 -14.07
CA GLY A 96 13.41 37.95 -14.56
C GLY A 96 12.79 37.57 -15.90
N ALA A 97 13.60 37.14 -16.86
CA ALA A 97 13.11 36.66 -18.17
C ALA A 97 12.26 35.39 -18.03
N PHE A 98 12.64 34.48 -17.13
CA PHE A 98 11.87 33.27 -16.86
C PHE A 98 10.51 33.56 -16.22
N ILE A 99 10.44 34.49 -15.26
CA ILE A 99 9.17 34.91 -14.65
C ILE A 99 8.25 35.58 -15.68
N LEU A 100 8.79 36.47 -16.53
CA LEU A 100 8.00 37.08 -17.61
C LEU A 100 7.48 36.04 -18.61
N LEU A 101 8.30 35.05 -18.96
CA LEU A 101 7.88 33.94 -19.82
C LEU A 101 6.73 33.15 -19.18
N LEU A 102 6.81 32.84 -17.88
CA LEU A 102 5.73 32.17 -17.16
C LEU A 102 4.45 33.00 -17.17
N LEU A 103 4.54 34.30 -16.90
CA LEU A 103 3.37 35.18 -16.94
C LEU A 103 2.71 35.19 -18.31
N ILE A 104 3.48 35.23 -19.41
CA ILE A 104 2.92 35.15 -20.77
C ILE A 104 2.19 33.82 -21.01
N ILE A 105 2.78 32.70 -20.58
CA ILE A 105 2.18 31.36 -20.75
C ILE A 105 0.90 31.21 -19.92
N PHE A 106 0.85 31.80 -18.73
CA PHE A 106 -0.32 31.73 -17.84
C PHE A 106 -1.41 32.74 -18.22
N ASP A 107 -1.08 33.89 -18.79
CA ASP A 107 -2.03 34.93 -19.21
C ASP A 107 -2.88 34.49 -20.42
N GLU A 108 -2.31 33.69 -21.34
CA GLU A 108 -3.08 33.08 -22.45
C GLU A 108 -4.21 32.16 -21.97
N ARG A 109 -4.19 31.69 -20.70
CA ARG A 109 -5.27 30.86 -20.14
C ARG A 109 -6.40 31.65 -19.47
N HIS A 110 -6.28 32.96 -19.29
CA HIS A 110 -7.33 33.77 -18.63
C HIS A 110 -8.16 34.67 -19.54
N SER A 111 -7.87 34.74 -20.84
CA SER A 111 -8.58 35.66 -21.76
C SER A 111 -9.84 35.09 -22.45
N VAL A 112 -10.34 33.90 -22.07
CA VAL A 112 -11.54 33.31 -22.71
C VAL A 112 -12.83 33.49 -21.89
N GLU A 113 -12.80 33.97 -20.65
CA GLU A 113 -13.98 33.93 -19.77
C GLU A 113 -14.41 35.27 -19.13
N ILE A 114 -13.90 36.41 -19.62
CA ILE A 114 -14.34 37.74 -19.11
C ILE A 114 -14.78 38.61 -20.29
N ALA A 115 -15.90 38.23 -20.91
CA ALA A 115 -16.63 39.09 -21.85
C ALA A 115 -18.13 39.13 -21.57
N VAL A 116 -18.60 38.67 -20.39
CA VAL A 116 -20.04 38.59 -20.08
C VAL A 116 -20.48 39.37 -18.84
N ASP A 117 -19.59 39.83 -17.95
CA ASP A 117 -20.01 40.46 -16.68
C ASP A 117 -19.40 41.85 -16.42
N LEU A 118 -19.45 42.74 -17.42
CA LEU A 118 -19.10 44.16 -17.23
C LEU A 118 -20.16 45.11 -17.79
N GLU A 119 -21.44 44.81 -17.50
CA GLU A 119 -22.55 45.78 -17.60
C GLU A 119 -23.53 45.58 -16.43
N ARG A 120 -23.04 45.71 -15.19
CA ARG A 120 -23.89 46.11 -14.06
C ARG A 120 -23.05 46.59 -12.89
N GLU A 121 -23.57 47.61 -12.20
CA GLU A 121 -23.03 48.23 -10.98
C GLU A 121 -21.91 49.25 -11.16
N THR A 122 -22.27 50.38 -11.78
CA THR A 122 -21.92 51.68 -11.22
C THR A 122 -23.10 52.20 -10.39
N GLU A 123 -23.04 52.12 -9.05
CA GLU A 123 -23.61 53.19 -8.20
C GLU A 123 -23.11 53.14 -6.74
N THR A 124 -22.43 54.22 -6.34
CA THR A 124 -22.40 54.85 -5.00
C THR A 124 -21.70 54.21 -3.78
N VAL A 125 -20.51 54.76 -3.49
CA VAL A 125 -19.85 55.01 -2.19
C VAL A 125 -20.63 56.16 -1.47
N PRO A 126 -20.74 56.32 -0.11
CA PRO A 126 -19.64 56.28 0.87
C PRO A 126 -19.90 55.79 2.33
N ALA A 127 -18.78 55.38 2.94
CA ALA A 127 -18.29 55.62 4.32
C ALA A 127 -19.22 55.51 5.55
N HIS A 128 -18.82 54.66 6.50
CA HIS A 128 -18.79 55.03 7.91
C HIS A 128 -17.60 54.38 8.64
N ILE A 129 -16.81 55.25 9.27
CA ILE A 129 -15.75 54.97 10.26
C ILE A 129 -16.41 54.91 11.64
N ASP A 130 -15.93 54.05 12.54
CA ASP A 130 -15.71 54.30 13.99
C ASP A 130 -15.56 52.95 14.73
N THR A 131 -14.39 52.64 15.32
CA THR A 131 -13.95 52.99 16.70
C THR A 131 -14.28 51.82 17.64
N ASP A 132 -13.34 50.95 17.97
CA ASP A 132 -12.30 51.05 19.03
C ASP A 132 -12.71 50.25 20.29
N ASN A 133 -11.68 49.65 20.88
CA ASN A 133 -11.48 49.42 22.30
C ASN A 133 -11.70 48.03 22.97
N SER A 134 -10.62 47.70 23.69
CA SER A 134 -10.50 47.07 25.01
C SER A 134 -10.47 45.54 25.21
N ASP A 135 -9.24 45.11 25.50
CA ASP A 135 -8.79 44.50 26.76
C ASP A 135 -9.08 43.02 27.06
N SER A 136 -7.96 42.32 27.30
CA SER A 136 -7.78 40.98 27.89
C SER A 136 -8.13 40.97 29.40
N PRO A 137 -7.73 39.98 30.25
CA PRO A 137 -7.25 38.59 30.07
C PRO A 137 -7.98 37.61 31.04
N LEU A 138 -7.60 36.31 31.06
CA LEU A 138 -7.28 35.49 32.26
C LEU A 138 -7.42 33.96 32.03
N LEU A 139 -6.28 33.26 32.06
CA LEU A 139 -6.11 31.91 32.67
C LEU A 139 -6.20 32.08 34.22
N PRO A 140 -6.45 31.05 35.08
CA PRO A 140 -5.66 29.81 35.14
C PRO A 140 -6.31 28.56 35.81
N ALA A 141 -5.46 27.54 36.05
CA ALA A 141 -5.55 26.47 37.07
C ALA A 141 -6.21 25.16 36.59
N ASP A 142 -5.43 24.08 36.37
CA ASP A 142 -4.85 23.13 37.33
C ASP A 142 -5.72 21.87 37.45
N GLN A 143 -5.19 20.71 37.00
CA GLN A 143 -4.94 19.54 37.83
C GLN A 143 -4.45 18.35 36.97
N ALA A 144 -3.26 17.85 37.31
CA ALA A 144 -2.75 16.53 36.97
C ALA A 144 -3.17 15.51 38.08
N PRO A 145 -2.53 14.34 38.19
CA PRO A 145 -2.70 13.10 37.45
C PRO A 145 -3.35 12.01 38.34
N VAL A 146 -3.93 10.95 37.76
CA VAL A 146 -4.29 9.75 38.55
C VAL A 146 -3.74 8.49 37.88
N ALA A 147 -2.92 7.80 38.67
CA ALA A 147 -2.28 6.54 38.41
C ALA A 147 -3.22 5.35 38.64
N ASP A 148 -2.77 4.20 38.12
CA ASP A 148 -2.99 2.83 38.60
C ASP A 148 -4.41 2.30 38.81
N ALA A 149 -4.77 1.32 37.97
CA ALA A 149 -5.15 0.00 38.47
C ALA A 149 -5.23 -1.02 37.31
N VAL A 150 -4.20 -1.86 37.23
CA VAL A 150 -4.23 -3.18 36.61
C VAL A 150 -5.10 -4.11 37.46
N PRO A 151 -5.95 -4.95 36.85
CA PRO A 151 -6.24 -6.25 37.44
C PRO A 151 -5.68 -7.40 36.58
N ASP A 152 -4.63 -8.03 37.09
CA ASP A 152 -4.22 -9.41 36.79
C ASP A 152 -5.34 -10.37 37.17
N LEU A 153 -5.76 -11.24 36.25
CA LEU A 153 -6.38 -12.53 36.59
C LEU A 153 -5.98 -13.61 35.56
N PRO A 154 -5.94 -14.89 35.97
CA PRO A 154 -4.85 -15.79 35.63
C PRO A 154 -5.17 -16.83 34.53
N VAL A 155 -4.07 -17.37 34.02
CA VAL A 155 -3.89 -18.58 33.22
C VAL A 155 -4.84 -19.73 33.61
N LYS A 156 -5.49 -20.33 32.60
CA LYS A 156 -5.79 -21.76 32.62
C LYS A 156 -5.60 -22.38 31.24
N GLU A 157 -4.38 -22.90 31.09
CA GLU A 157 -3.95 -23.90 30.14
C GLU A 157 -4.89 -25.12 30.15
N ASN A 158 -5.35 -25.54 28.97
CA ASN A 158 -5.96 -26.85 28.80
C ASN A 158 -5.52 -27.42 27.46
N GLN A 159 -4.42 -28.17 27.53
CA GLN A 159 -3.96 -29.08 26.49
C GLN A 159 -4.92 -30.27 26.46
N ASN A 160 -5.52 -30.55 25.30
CA ASN A 160 -5.87 -31.92 24.94
C ASN A 160 -6.11 -32.02 23.43
N PHE A 161 -5.06 -32.43 22.72
CA PHE A 161 -5.14 -33.02 21.39
C PHE A 161 -5.43 -34.52 21.56
N PRO A 162 -6.46 -35.07 20.90
CA PRO A 162 -6.51 -36.50 20.64
C PRO A 162 -5.79 -36.85 19.33
N GLU A 163 -4.88 -37.80 19.46
CA GLU A 163 -4.01 -38.38 18.44
C GLU A 163 -4.79 -39.14 17.34
N PRO A 164 -4.32 -39.16 16.07
CA PRO A 164 -5.01 -39.81 14.95
C PRO A 164 -4.75 -41.32 14.90
N ALA A 165 -5.81 -42.13 14.94
CA ALA A 165 -5.70 -43.57 14.64
C ALA A 165 -5.75 -43.81 13.11
N ALA A 166 -4.66 -44.38 12.59
CA ALA A 166 -4.53 -44.88 11.23
C ALA A 166 -5.13 -46.31 11.10
N PRO A 167 -5.34 -46.81 9.87
CA PRO A 167 -6.41 -47.75 9.50
C PRO A 167 -6.03 -49.24 9.60
N VAL A 168 -7.04 -50.08 9.83
CA VAL A 168 -6.92 -51.55 9.73
C VAL A 168 -7.71 -52.05 8.52
N GLN A 169 -7.01 -52.69 7.59
CA GLN A 169 -7.50 -53.70 6.65
C GLN A 169 -6.36 -54.72 6.45
N PRO A 170 -6.60 -55.94 5.93
CA PRO A 170 -7.84 -56.71 5.76
C PRO A 170 -7.72 -58.15 6.34
N ALA A 171 -8.85 -58.76 6.73
CA ALA A 171 -8.91 -60.20 6.95
C ALA A 171 -9.51 -60.88 5.71
N GLU A 172 -8.74 -61.81 5.15
CA GLU A 172 -9.11 -62.73 4.07
C GLU A 172 -10.26 -63.64 4.53
N VAL A 173 -11.28 -63.82 3.67
CA VAL A 173 -12.25 -64.91 3.82
C VAL A 173 -12.33 -65.70 2.51
N PRO A 174 -12.29 -67.05 2.54
CA PRO A 174 -12.10 -67.88 1.35
C PRO A 174 -13.34 -68.00 0.48
N ALA A 175 -13.08 -68.26 -0.80
CA ALA A 175 -14.07 -68.52 -1.84
C ALA A 175 -14.80 -69.85 -1.63
N GLU A 176 -16.11 -69.80 -1.43
CA GLU A 176 -17.02 -70.91 -1.76
C GLU A 176 -17.85 -70.54 -2.98
N HIS A 177 -17.79 -71.41 -3.98
CA HIS A 177 -18.43 -71.27 -5.28
C HIS A 177 -19.96 -71.41 -5.14
N GLN A 178 -20.67 -70.28 -5.11
CA GLN A 178 -22.10 -70.27 -5.42
C GLN A 178 -22.27 -70.07 -6.92
N VAL A 179 -22.79 -71.09 -7.61
CA VAL A 179 -23.26 -71.00 -8.98
C VAL A 179 -24.52 -70.12 -8.98
N LEU A 180 -24.34 -68.84 -9.29
CA LEU A 180 -25.45 -67.90 -9.50
C LEU A 180 -25.98 -68.08 -10.92
N VAL A 181 -27.22 -68.55 -11.02
CA VAL A 181 -28.01 -68.54 -12.25
C VAL A 181 -28.23 -67.08 -12.65
N ALA A 182 -27.66 -66.68 -13.79
CA ALA A 182 -27.85 -65.36 -14.35
C ALA A 182 -29.17 -65.30 -15.12
N ASP A 183 -30.28 -65.02 -14.43
CA ASP A 183 -31.45 -64.45 -15.10
C ASP A 183 -31.15 -63.00 -15.42
N LYS A 184 -31.06 -62.70 -16.72
CA LYS A 184 -30.87 -61.35 -17.26
C LYS A 184 -32.17 -60.55 -17.05
N PRO A 185 -32.21 -59.51 -16.19
CA PRO A 185 -33.35 -58.62 -16.15
C PRO A 185 -33.21 -57.65 -17.33
N GLU A 186 -34.03 -57.84 -18.35
CA GLU A 186 -34.22 -56.82 -19.39
C GLU A 186 -35.04 -55.66 -18.83
N ASN A 187 -34.56 -54.44 -19.09
CA ASN A 187 -35.20 -53.15 -18.81
C ASN A 187 -35.33 -52.74 -17.32
N LEU A 188 -34.21 -52.29 -16.75
CA LEU A 188 -34.27 -51.21 -15.78
C LEU A 188 -33.99 -49.88 -16.52
N PRO A 189 -34.86 -48.85 -16.38
CA PRO A 189 -34.57 -47.53 -16.92
C PRO A 189 -33.26 -47.00 -16.29
N PRO A 190 -32.45 -46.24 -17.03
CA PRO A 190 -31.18 -45.73 -16.50
C PRO A 190 -31.46 -44.90 -15.25
N LEU A 191 -30.87 -45.31 -14.12
CA LEU A 191 -30.84 -44.50 -12.91
C LEU A 191 -29.97 -43.29 -13.20
N ILE A 192 -30.60 -42.19 -13.63
CA ILE A 192 -29.93 -40.90 -13.77
C ILE A 192 -29.70 -40.39 -12.34
N ALA A 193 -28.51 -40.67 -11.80
CA ALA A 193 -28.04 -40.03 -10.59
C ALA A 193 -27.97 -38.51 -10.86
N SER A 194 -28.86 -37.75 -10.21
CA SER A 194 -28.83 -36.29 -10.28
C SER A 194 -27.50 -35.83 -9.70
N LYS A 195 -26.72 -35.10 -10.50
CA LYS A 195 -25.44 -34.53 -10.07
C LYS A 195 -25.70 -33.66 -8.82
N PRO A 196 -25.00 -33.87 -7.70
CA PRO A 196 -25.18 -33.05 -6.50
C PRO A 196 -25.05 -31.58 -6.88
N LYS A 197 -26.05 -30.78 -6.49
CA LYS A 197 -26.03 -29.33 -6.73
C LYS A 197 -24.76 -28.77 -6.07
N PRO A 198 -23.94 -27.99 -6.79
CA PRO A 198 -22.74 -27.41 -6.21
C PRO A 198 -23.11 -26.65 -4.93
N ALA A 199 -22.41 -26.96 -3.84
CA ALA A 199 -22.55 -26.21 -2.60
C ALA A 199 -22.26 -24.74 -2.89
N ALA A 200 -23.06 -23.83 -2.30
CA ALA A 200 -22.82 -22.40 -2.41
C ALA A 200 -21.37 -22.10 -1.96
N PRO A 201 -20.64 -21.23 -2.69
CA PRO A 201 -19.31 -20.82 -2.26
C PRO A 201 -19.36 -20.28 -0.83
N PRO A 202 -18.40 -20.63 0.03
CA PRO A 202 -18.30 -20.03 1.36
C PRO A 202 -18.17 -18.52 1.23
N ALA A 203 -18.86 -17.78 2.10
CA ALA A 203 -18.74 -16.33 2.16
C ALA A 203 -17.28 -15.95 2.43
N ALA A 204 -16.75 -15.01 1.64
CA ALA A 204 -15.40 -14.52 1.84
C ALA A 204 -15.28 -13.85 3.23
N PRO A 205 -14.13 -13.97 3.91
CA PRO A 205 -13.89 -13.25 5.16
C PRO A 205 -13.96 -11.75 4.90
N GLN A 206 -14.77 -11.02 5.67
CA GLN A 206 -14.85 -9.56 5.58
C GLN A 206 -13.71 -8.95 6.40
N THR A 207 -12.94 -8.06 5.77
CA THR A 207 -11.88 -7.30 6.44
C THR A 207 -12.50 -6.25 7.36
N ASP A 208 -12.05 -6.19 8.61
CA ASP A 208 -12.40 -5.10 9.53
C ASP A 208 -11.55 -3.87 9.19
N VAL A 209 -12.21 -2.85 8.62
CA VAL A 209 -11.57 -1.62 8.14
C VAL A 209 -10.94 -0.84 9.28
N THR A 210 -11.54 -0.85 10.46
CA THR A 210 -11.03 -0.10 11.62
C THR A 210 -9.71 -0.68 12.09
N LEU A 211 -9.59 -2.01 12.08
CA LEU A 211 -8.34 -2.71 12.38
C LEU A 211 -7.32 -2.56 11.25
N ALA A 212 -7.76 -2.65 10.00
CA ALA A 212 -6.87 -2.51 8.84
C ALA A 212 -6.20 -1.12 8.79
N LEU A 213 -6.93 -0.06 9.12
CA LEU A 213 -6.38 1.30 9.18
C LEU A 213 -5.30 1.49 10.26
N GLN A 214 -5.27 0.64 11.29
CA GLN A 214 -4.29 0.69 12.37
C GLN A 214 -3.02 -0.11 12.06
N ILE A 215 -2.93 -0.77 10.90
CA ILE A 215 -1.74 -1.54 10.51
C ILE A 215 -0.52 -0.60 10.46
N PRO A 216 0.57 -0.93 11.19
CA PRO A 216 1.77 -0.11 11.21
C PRO A 216 2.57 -0.25 9.91
N ILE A 217 3.03 0.87 9.39
CA ILE A 217 3.86 0.99 8.19
C ILE A 217 5.20 1.57 8.60
N LEU A 218 6.27 0.79 8.38
CA LEU A 218 7.64 1.21 8.69
C LEU A 218 8.08 2.40 7.82
N GLU A 219 7.76 2.35 6.53
CA GLU A 219 8.12 3.39 5.58
C GLU A 219 7.16 3.39 4.39
N PHE A 220 6.63 4.56 4.07
CA PHE A 220 5.86 4.84 2.87
C PHE A 220 6.60 5.88 2.03
N ARG A 221 6.75 5.61 0.73
CA ARG A 221 7.41 6.51 -0.22
C ARG A 221 6.66 6.53 -1.55
N GLN A 222 5.93 7.61 -1.78
CA GLN A 222 5.45 8.01 -3.08
C GLN A 222 6.28 9.22 -3.53
N ALA A 223 7.39 8.96 -4.22
CA ALA A 223 8.31 10.01 -4.66
C ALA A 223 7.81 10.76 -5.90
N GLU A 224 7.03 10.09 -6.74
CA GLU A 224 6.45 10.66 -7.96
C GLU A 224 5.06 11.20 -7.66
N GLU A 225 4.79 12.42 -8.12
CA GLU A 225 3.47 13.03 -8.03
C GLU A 225 2.46 12.20 -8.83
N ILE A 226 1.42 11.71 -8.15
CA ILE A 226 0.32 11.00 -8.78
C ILE A 226 -1.02 11.65 -8.42
N PRO A 227 -2.04 11.56 -9.30
CA PRO A 227 -3.37 12.08 -8.98
C PRO A 227 -3.90 11.47 -7.68
N LEU A 228 -4.55 12.28 -6.84
CA LEU A 228 -5.20 11.84 -5.60
C LEU A 228 -6.12 10.64 -5.84
N LYS A 229 -6.87 10.63 -6.94
CA LYS A 229 -7.72 9.52 -7.34
C LYS A 229 -6.96 8.20 -7.46
N THR A 230 -5.78 8.21 -8.06
CA THR A 230 -4.93 7.02 -8.20
C THR A 230 -4.45 6.54 -6.82
N MET A 231 -4.08 7.48 -5.95
CA MET A 231 -3.71 7.14 -4.58
C MET A 231 -4.88 6.53 -3.81
N MET A 232 -6.09 7.11 -3.91
CA MET A 232 -7.30 6.57 -3.28
C MET A 232 -7.58 5.13 -3.72
N ILE A 233 -7.50 4.85 -5.03
CA ILE A 233 -7.69 3.48 -5.56
C ILE A 233 -6.69 2.49 -4.95
N GLN A 234 -5.42 2.88 -4.79
CA GLN A 234 -4.42 2.02 -4.16
C GLN A 234 -4.77 1.71 -2.69
N PHE A 235 -5.29 2.70 -1.96
CA PHE A 235 -5.75 2.49 -0.58
C PHE A 235 -7.00 1.61 -0.54
N GLU A 236 -7.94 1.76 -1.48
CA GLU A 236 -9.11 0.88 -1.60
C GLU A 236 -8.69 -0.58 -1.85
N GLU A 237 -7.72 -0.81 -2.73
CA GLU A 237 -7.16 -2.14 -2.99
C GLU A 237 -6.45 -2.72 -1.76
N MET A 238 -5.70 -1.91 -1.02
CA MET A 238 -5.00 -2.34 0.19
C MET A 238 -5.96 -2.68 1.35
N LEU A 239 -7.07 -1.95 1.45
CA LEU A 239 -8.08 -2.11 2.51
C LEU A 239 -9.20 -3.09 2.11
N ASP A 240 -9.22 -3.53 0.85
CA ASP A 240 -10.31 -4.33 0.26
C ASP A 240 -11.69 -3.67 0.50
N THR A 241 -11.74 -2.33 0.41
CA THR A 241 -12.91 -1.52 0.76
C THR A 241 -12.99 -0.29 -0.13
N GLU A 242 -14.15 -0.10 -0.77
CA GLU A 242 -14.45 1.10 -1.57
C GLU A 242 -14.70 2.32 -0.70
N PHE A 243 -14.26 3.50 -1.15
CA PHE A 243 -14.48 4.76 -0.46
C PHE A 243 -15.79 5.40 -0.94
N ASP A 244 -16.62 5.82 0.01
CA ASP A 244 -17.85 6.55 -0.25
C ASP A 244 -17.55 8.06 -0.23
N LEU A 245 -17.43 8.67 -1.42
CA LEU A 245 -17.20 10.11 -1.55
C LEU A 245 -18.52 10.88 -1.45
N ALA A 246 -18.52 11.95 -0.66
CA ALA A 246 -19.63 12.91 -0.64
C ALA A 246 -19.79 13.61 -2.01
N ASP A 247 -21.02 14.04 -2.34
CA ASP A 247 -21.35 14.61 -3.66
C ASP A 247 -20.49 15.84 -4.02
N ASN A 248 -20.12 16.65 -3.03
CA ASN A 248 -19.28 17.84 -3.19
C ASN A 248 -17.79 17.54 -3.46
N VAL A 249 -17.35 16.30 -3.23
CA VAL A 249 -16.01 15.82 -3.58
C VAL A 249 -16.08 15.09 -4.92
N LYS A 250 -17.07 14.20 -5.09
CA LYS A 250 -17.27 13.40 -6.31
C LYS A 250 -17.48 14.25 -7.56
N ASN A 251 -18.18 15.38 -7.43
CA ASN A 251 -18.48 16.28 -8.54
C ASN A 251 -17.35 17.28 -8.86
N ASP A 252 -16.27 17.32 -8.08
CA ASP A 252 -15.13 18.20 -8.32
C ASP A 252 -13.93 17.40 -8.84
N PRO A 253 -13.80 17.20 -10.17
CA PRO A 253 -12.69 16.44 -10.73
C PRO A 253 -11.35 17.12 -10.48
N ARG A 254 -11.29 18.44 -10.25
CA ARG A 254 -10.02 19.14 -10.03
C ARG A 254 -9.37 18.71 -8.72
N LEU A 255 -10.17 18.46 -7.68
CA LEU A 255 -9.66 17.91 -6.43
C LEU A 255 -9.09 16.51 -6.61
N LEU A 256 -9.80 15.64 -7.34
CA LEU A 256 -9.38 14.26 -7.54
C LEU A 256 -8.14 14.11 -8.44
N GLU A 257 -7.92 15.06 -9.35
CA GLU A 257 -6.74 15.12 -10.21
C GLU A 257 -5.57 15.91 -9.58
N THR A 258 -5.69 16.34 -8.31
CA THR A 258 -4.61 17.06 -7.63
C THR A 258 -3.39 16.14 -7.45
N PRO A 259 -2.19 16.56 -7.87
CA PRO A 259 -0.97 15.77 -7.70
C PRO A 259 -0.59 15.70 -6.21
N ILE A 260 -0.42 14.48 -5.71
CA ILE A 260 0.01 14.19 -4.35
C ILE A 260 1.35 13.46 -4.41
N ALA A 261 2.30 13.89 -3.58
CA ALA A 261 3.55 13.18 -3.32
C ALA A 261 3.81 13.14 -1.82
N LEU A 262 4.04 11.94 -1.27
CA LEU A 262 4.11 11.76 0.17
C LEU A 262 5.22 10.78 0.55
N SER A 263 5.98 11.13 1.60
CA SER A 263 6.85 10.20 2.28
C SER A 263 6.66 10.29 3.79
N SER A 264 6.51 9.14 4.42
CA SER A 264 6.36 9.04 5.88
C SER A 264 7.05 7.77 6.39
N LYS A 265 7.43 7.79 7.67
CA LYS A 265 8.11 6.68 8.36
C LYS A 265 7.42 6.43 9.70
N ASN A 266 7.36 5.16 10.11
CA ASN A 266 6.73 4.72 11.36
C ASN A 266 5.31 5.30 11.52
N THR A 267 4.46 5.05 10.55
CA THR A 267 3.11 5.60 10.44
C THR A 267 2.07 4.48 10.43
N THR A 268 0.78 4.81 10.30
CA THR A 268 -0.32 3.86 10.08
C THR A 268 -1.05 4.18 8.79
N LEU A 269 -1.86 3.24 8.28
CA LEU A 269 -2.71 3.51 7.12
C LEU A 269 -3.69 4.66 7.38
N SER A 270 -4.24 4.74 8.59
CA SER A 270 -5.08 5.86 9.04
C SER A 270 -4.38 7.20 8.89
N HIS A 271 -3.17 7.30 9.44
CA HIS A 271 -2.42 8.57 9.46
C HIS A 271 -1.91 8.95 8.05
N LEU A 272 -1.57 7.97 7.22
CA LEU A 272 -1.24 8.24 5.81
C LEU A 272 -2.44 8.77 5.05
N LEU A 273 -3.60 8.12 5.18
CA LEU A 273 -4.83 8.55 4.52
C LEU A 273 -5.24 9.95 4.98
N GLU A 274 -5.16 10.22 6.28
CA GLU A 274 -5.39 11.55 6.85
C GLU A 274 -4.45 12.60 6.24
N GLN A 275 -3.16 12.30 6.17
CA GLN A 275 -2.16 13.21 5.63
C GLN A 275 -2.42 13.52 4.15
N ILE A 276 -2.69 12.49 3.34
CA ILE A 276 -3.03 12.63 1.91
C ILE A 276 -4.27 13.50 1.72
N LEU A 277 -5.33 13.24 2.49
CA LEU A 277 -6.59 13.98 2.37
C LEU A 277 -6.47 15.42 2.89
N SER A 278 -5.62 15.66 3.88
CA SER A 278 -5.40 17.01 4.43
C SER A 278 -4.78 17.98 3.41
N GLU A 279 -3.98 17.50 2.46
CA GLU A 279 -3.39 18.33 1.39
C GLU A 279 -4.44 18.99 0.50
N VAL A 280 -5.62 18.37 0.37
CA VAL A 280 -6.75 18.85 -0.44
C VAL A 280 -7.95 19.28 0.41
N ALA A 281 -7.72 19.57 1.70
CA ALA A 281 -8.77 19.95 2.65
C ALA A 281 -9.94 18.94 2.70
N LEU A 282 -9.62 17.65 2.60
CA LEU A 282 -10.54 16.54 2.79
C LEU A 282 -10.28 15.87 4.14
N THR A 283 -11.31 15.23 4.66
CA THR A 283 -11.24 14.39 5.85
C THR A 283 -12.00 13.08 5.59
N PHE A 284 -11.76 12.08 6.42
CA PHE A 284 -12.48 10.82 6.33
C PHE A 284 -13.09 10.42 7.67
N THR A 285 -14.20 9.68 7.62
CA THR A 285 -14.81 9.04 8.78
C THR A 285 -15.13 7.60 8.47
N VAL A 286 -14.97 6.72 9.46
CA VAL A 286 -15.31 5.30 9.33
C VAL A 286 -16.69 5.08 9.95
N LYS A 287 -17.66 4.60 9.16
CA LYS A 287 -18.99 4.22 9.66
C LYS A 287 -19.38 2.89 9.02
N SER A 288 -19.94 1.97 9.80
CA SER A 288 -20.46 0.69 9.29
C SER A 288 -19.47 -0.09 8.41
N ASN A 289 -18.20 -0.13 8.79
CA ASN A 289 -17.12 -0.77 8.03
C ASN A 289 -16.91 -0.20 6.60
N LYS A 290 -17.19 1.10 6.43
CA LYS A 290 -16.95 1.87 5.21
C LYS A 290 -16.25 3.17 5.53
N ILE A 291 -15.46 3.65 4.58
CA ILE A 291 -14.74 4.93 4.67
C ILE A 291 -15.53 5.97 3.89
N TYR A 292 -15.94 7.04 4.57
CA TYR A 292 -16.64 8.18 4.00
C TYR A 292 -15.70 9.37 3.90
N ILE A 293 -15.59 9.99 2.72
CA ILE A 293 -14.70 11.14 2.48
C ILE A 293 -15.54 12.39 2.24
N GLU A 294 -15.23 13.46 2.95
CA GLU A 294 -15.91 14.76 2.87
C GLU A 294 -14.92 15.93 2.92
N ARG A 295 -15.34 17.12 2.49
CA ARG A 295 -14.54 18.34 2.67
C ARG A 295 -14.55 18.76 4.14
N VAL A 296 -13.41 19.24 4.62
CA VAL A 296 -13.31 19.87 5.93
C VAL A 296 -14.20 21.10 5.93
N ALA A 297 -15.17 21.16 6.85
CA ALA A 297 -15.99 22.35 7.04
C ALA A 297 -15.10 23.52 7.49
N ALA A 298 -15.21 24.67 6.83
CA ALA A 298 -14.54 25.88 7.29
C ALA A 298 -15.05 26.24 8.70
N PRO A 299 -14.17 26.61 9.65
CA PRO A 299 -14.56 26.99 11.00
C PRO A 299 -15.40 28.26 11.05
#